data_AF-A0A7R9Z3G6-F1
#
_entry.id   AF-A0A7R9Z3G6-F1
#
_cell.length_a   1.000
_cell.length_b   1.000
_cell.length_c   1.000
_cell.angle_alpha   90.00
_cell.angle_beta   90.00
_cell.angle_gamma   90.00
#
_symmetry.space_group_name_H-M   'P 1'
#
loop_
_entity.id
_entity.type
_entity.pdbx_description
1 polymer ?
#
loop_
_entity_poly.entity_id
_entity_poly.type
_entity_poly.pdbx_seq_one_letter_code
_entity_poly.pdbx_strand_id
1 'polypeptide(L)'
;MKWMTILAPLVFSLQAVSAQRCPLPGSSCSQLENACLAALQLSEFNPADIENYHRWWSPDGFVVVAETGTYEGMDSVKEYMSYGTGNNGVYFAWSMEEGSRVPIVLSAGVGDCEVAFVSTFVYDFNEPAEEQYTKGGKISATVMGIYKFSYSDLIITGTEPLTGSANIVIEKLRGFYPKTFWKIVAELFDTKAFKKLLCKTMRKSCRSVWNGNDYCPRDCKADLRAMPPTDKYANPRKETFDWRGTSIGCRQLHLAFVVDGNPKHCAHISGIPMRDSDGVIKCQDGNSQVLPEDLFSTEELSLAYGIGQNFLGFDSTLLSYEPAL
;
A
#
# COMPACT_ATOMS: atom_id res chain seq x y z
N MET A 1 16.22 9.01 -19.25
CA MET A 1 15.27 9.29 -18.15
C MET A 1 13.92 9.63 -18.78
N LYS A 2 13.08 8.61 -18.99
CA LYS A 2 11.71 8.72 -19.49
C LYS A 2 10.85 7.87 -18.56
N TRP A 3 10.52 8.44 -17.41
CA TRP A 3 9.54 7.90 -16.48
C TRP A 3 8.66 9.09 -16.14
N MET A 4 7.50 9.21 -16.79
CA MET A 4 6.35 10.02 -16.34
C MET A 4 5.34 10.16 -17.47
N THR A 5 4.56 9.10 -17.69
CA THR A 5 3.13 9.21 -18.03
C THR A 5 2.46 7.89 -17.63
N ILE A 6 2.46 7.57 -16.33
CA ILE A 6 1.69 6.43 -15.76
C ILE A 6 0.35 6.90 -15.19
N LEU A 7 0.05 8.20 -15.27
CA LEU A 7 -1.20 8.76 -14.79
C LEU A 7 -2.08 9.09 -15.98
N ALA A 8 -2.76 8.06 -16.49
CA ALA A 8 -4.03 8.35 -17.12
C ALA A 8 -4.93 8.95 -16.03
N PRO A 9 -5.71 10.02 -16.31
CA PRO A 9 -6.80 10.40 -15.43
C PRO A 9 -7.62 9.16 -15.12
N LEU A 10 -8.27 9.09 -13.96
CA LEU A 10 -9.16 7.99 -13.59
C LEU A 10 -10.28 7.87 -14.64
N VAL A 11 -10.02 7.17 -15.76
CA VAL A 11 -10.99 6.85 -16.80
C VAL A 11 -11.64 5.56 -16.33
N PHE A 12 -12.57 5.70 -15.41
CA PHE A 12 -13.38 4.59 -14.94
C PHE A 12 -14.25 4.09 -16.09
N SER A 13 -14.11 2.83 -16.49
CA SER A 13 -15.25 2.10 -17.05
C SER A 13 -16.22 1.87 -15.89
N LEU A 14 -17.18 2.79 -15.73
CA LEU A 14 -18.20 2.77 -14.67
C LEU A 14 -19.16 1.58 -14.86
N GLN A 15 -18.71 0.38 -14.52
CA GLN A 15 -19.58 -0.70 -14.09
C GLN A 15 -19.45 -0.82 -12.58
N ALA A 16 -20.15 0.06 -11.86
CA ALA A 16 -20.21 0.00 -10.40
C ALA A 16 -20.97 -1.26 -9.98
N VAL A 17 -20.39 -2.04 -9.08
CA VAL A 17 -21.07 -3.16 -8.41
C VAL A 17 -21.58 -2.63 -7.08
N SER A 18 -22.91 -2.50 -6.93
CA SER A 18 -23.54 -2.06 -5.67
C SER A 18 -23.57 -3.22 -4.66
N ALA A 19 -23.13 -2.96 -3.43
CA ALA A 19 -23.01 -3.99 -2.38
C ALA A 19 -24.15 -3.97 -1.34
N GLN A 20 -24.86 -2.87 -1.05
CA GLN A 20 -25.95 -2.89 -0.04
C GLN A 20 -26.92 -1.68 0.07
N ARG A 21 -27.90 -1.82 0.98
CA ARG A 21 -29.21 -1.15 1.16
C ARG A 21 -29.15 0.30 1.70
N CYS A 22 -29.84 1.25 1.05
CA CYS A 22 -29.94 2.63 1.55
C CYS A 22 -31.03 2.85 2.60
N PRO A 23 -30.81 3.74 3.58
CA PRO A 23 -31.77 4.05 4.64
C PRO A 23 -32.71 5.26 4.37
N LEU A 24 -32.53 6.03 3.29
CA LEU A 24 -33.26 7.30 3.11
C LEU A 24 -34.50 7.21 2.19
N PRO A 25 -35.67 7.73 2.61
CA PRO A 25 -36.84 7.86 1.74
C PRO A 25 -36.68 9.02 0.75
N GLY A 26 -36.81 8.78 -0.56
CA GLY A 26 -37.04 9.83 -1.57
C GLY A 26 -36.00 9.98 -2.69
N SER A 27 -34.78 9.45 -2.53
CA SER A 27 -33.76 9.35 -3.59
C SER A 27 -33.52 7.87 -3.91
N SER A 28 -33.38 7.49 -5.18
CA SER A 28 -33.00 6.10 -5.49
C SER A 28 -31.55 5.88 -5.07
N CYS A 29 -31.24 4.73 -4.45
CA CYS A 29 -29.86 4.37 -4.05
C CYS A 29 -28.83 4.66 -5.13
N SER A 30 -29.18 4.30 -6.37
CA SER A 30 -28.34 4.51 -7.55
C SER A 30 -27.94 5.97 -7.77
N GLN A 31 -28.77 6.95 -7.40
CA GLN A 31 -28.44 8.37 -7.57
C GLN A 31 -27.36 8.82 -6.58
N LEU A 32 -27.47 8.41 -5.31
CA LEU A 32 -26.48 8.74 -4.29
C LEU A 32 -25.15 8.00 -4.54
N GLU A 33 -25.21 6.73 -4.91
CA GLU A 33 -24.03 5.95 -5.29
C GLU A 33 -23.29 6.60 -6.47
N ASN A 34 -24.03 6.98 -7.52
CA ASN A 34 -23.46 7.67 -8.68
C ASN A 34 -22.92 9.05 -8.30
N ALA A 35 -23.56 9.77 -7.38
CA ALA A 35 -23.08 11.07 -6.92
C ALA A 35 -21.74 10.94 -6.18
N CYS A 36 -21.56 9.94 -5.33
CA CYS A 36 -20.28 9.66 -4.68
C CYS A 36 -19.18 9.38 -5.71
N LEU A 37 -19.41 8.45 -6.65
CA LEU A 37 -18.40 8.13 -7.67
C LEU A 37 -18.08 9.34 -8.57
N ALA A 38 -19.11 10.08 -8.98
CA ALA A 38 -18.94 11.31 -9.76
C ALA A 38 -18.15 12.37 -8.99
N ALA A 39 -18.39 12.51 -7.69
CA ALA A 39 -17.64 13.43 -6.84
C ALA A 39 -16.14 13.15 -6.86
N LEU A 40 -15.77 11.90 -6.60
CA LEU A 40 -14.37 11.51 -6.55
C LEU A 40 -13.71 11.74 -7.91
N GLN A 41 -14.39 11.42 -9.00
CA GLN A 41 -13.89 11.68 -10.36
C GLN A 41 -13.76 13.18 -10.66
N LEU A 42 -14.80 13.98 -10.39
CA LEU A 42 -14.83 15.42 -10.66
C LEU A 42 -13.96 16.24 -9.71
N SER A 43 -13.49 15.65 -8.61
CA SER A 43 -12.51 16.26 -7.72
C SER A 43 -11.09 16.29 -8.30
N GLU A 44 -10.86 15.51 -9.36
CA GLU A 44 -9.52 15.27 -9.93
C GLU A 44 -8.53 14.70 -8.90
N PHE A 45 -9.03 14.02 -7.85
CA PHE A 45 -8.18 13.40 -6.85
C PHE A 45 -7.15 12.48 -7.51
N ASN A 46 -5.89 12.81 -7.28
CA ASN A 46 -4.76 12.07 -7.80
C ASN A 46 -3.86 11.62 -6.64
N PRO A 47 -3.83 10.32 -6.30
CA PRO A 47 -3.01 9.84 -5.20
C PRO A 47 -1.50 10.04 -5.43
N ALA A 48 -1.04 10.26 -6.66
CA ALA A 48 0.37 10.56 -6.95
C ALA A 48 0.73 12.05 -6.79
N ASP A 49 -0.25 12.94 -6.67
CA ASP A 49 -0.04 14.39 -6.55
C ASP A 49 0.06 14.83 -5.08
N ILE A 50 1.11 14.34 -4.42
CA ILE A 50 1.32 14.46 -2.96
C ILE A 50 1.44 15.92 -2.50
N GLU A 51 1.98 16.79 -3.33
CA GLU A 51 2.11 18.23 -3.04
C GLU A 51 0.73 18.90 -2.88
N ASN A 52 -0.27 18.38 -3.59
CA ASN A 52 -1.63 18.92 -3.62
C ASN A 52 -2.61 18.22 -2.67
N TYR A 53 -2.16 17.35 -1.77
CA TYR A 53 -3.06 16.66 -0.84
C TYR A 53 -3.90 17.58 0.04
N HIS A 54 -3.42 18.79 0.33
CA HIS A 54 -4.19 19.80 1.04
C HIS A 54 -5.51 20.19 0.34
N ARG A 55 -5.67 19.87 -0.96
CA ARG A 55 -6.91 20.07 -1.72
C ARG A 55 -7.98 19.02 -1.42
N TRP A 56 -7.57 17.80 -1.09
CA TRP A 56 -8.46 16.64 -1.02
C TRP A 56 -8.47 15.97 0.34
N TRP A 57 -7.52 16.24 1.22
CA TRP A 57 -7.34 15.48 2.45
C TRP A 57 -7.54 16.36 3.67
N SER A 58 -8.26 15.85 4.66
CA SER A 58 -8.45 16.52 5.94
C SER A 58 -7.11 16.72 6.66
N PRO A 59 -6.83 17.86 7.31
CA PRO A 59 -5.61 18.03 8.11
C PRO A 59 -5.41 16.93 9.17
N ASP A 60 -6.53 16.44 9.73
CA ASP A 60 -6.59 15.37 10.74
C ASP A 60 -6.92 13.99 10.13
N GLY A 61 -6.94 13.90 8.80
CA GLY A 61 -7.23 12.66 8.10
C GLY A 61 -6.12 11.63 8.29
N PHE A 62 -6.43 10.36 8.03
CA PHE A 62 -5.49 9.28 8.26
C PHE A 62 -5.59 8.14 7.26
N VAL A 63 -4.47 7.44 7.10
CA VAL A 63 -4.39 6.18 6.35
C VAL A 63 -4.28 5.04 7.36
N VAL A 64 -5.05 3.97 7.19
CA VAL A 64 -4.85 2.72 7.91
C VAL A 64 -4.63 1.61 6.91
N VAL A 65 -3.48 0.95 6.97
CA VAL A 65 -3.17 -0.19 6.12
C VAL A 65 -2.98 -1.37 7.05
N ALA A 66 -3.71 -2.46 6.82
CA ALA A 66 -3.71 -3.61 7.72
C ALA A 66 -2.28 -4.06 8.08
N GLU A 67 -1.37 -3.97 7.12
CA GLU A 67 -0.03 -4.54 7.23
C GLU A 67 1.02 -3.58 7.73
N THR A 68 0.79 -2.26 7.62
CA THR A 68 1.78 -1.24 7.97
C THR A 68 1.30 -0.28 9.05
N GLY A 69 0.06 -0.40 9.50
CA GLY A 69 -0.51 0.33 10.63
C GLY A 69 -1.22 1.63 10.23
N THR A 70 -1.23 2.59 11.15
CA THR A 70 -1.96 3.86 11.03
C THR A 70 -0.99 5.01 10.83
N TYR A 71 -1.33 5.91 9.89
CA TYR A 71 -0.62 7.13 9.57
C TYR A 71 -1.57 8.31 9.77
N GLU A 72 -1.38 9.04 10.87
CA GLU A 72 -2.27 10.12 11.29
C GLU A 72 -1.72 11.48 10.88
N GLY A 73 -2.57 12.32 10.31
CA GLY A 73 -2.22 13.66 9.88
C GLY A 73 -1.49 13.70 8.54
N MET A 74 -1.59 14.87 7.90
CA MET A 74 -1.12 15.09 6.52
C MET A 74 0.33 14.64 6.27
N ASP A 75 1.26 14.91 7.19
CA ASP A 75 2.67 14.58 6.98
C ASP A 75 2.91 13.06 6.93
N SER A 76 2.28 12.29 7.83
CA SER A 76 2.39 10.84 7.82
C SER A 76 1.66 10.21 6.63
N VAL A 77 0.53 10.80 6.22
CA VAL A 77 -0.18 10.38 4.99
C VAL A 77 0.70 10.61 3.75
N LYS A 78 1.32 11.78 3.62
CA LYS A 78 2.23 12.09 2.52
C LYS A 78 3.44 11.14 2.48
N GLU A 79 4.03 10.87 3.64
CA GLU A 79 5.14 9.91 3.76
C GLU A 79 4.73 8.52 3.25
N TYR A 80 3.60 7.98 3.71
CA TYR A 80 3.08 6.69 3.24
C TYR A 80 2.80 6.69 1.74
N MET A 81 2.11 7.69 1.23
CA MET A 81 1.72 7.73 -0.18
C MET A 81 2.89 7.98 -1.13
N SER A 82 3.94 8.69 -0.67
CA SER A 82 5.19 8.86 -1.43
C SER A 82 5.89 7.54 -1.74
N TYR A 83 5.77 6.58 -0.81
CA TYR A 83 6.30 5.24 -1.01
C TYR A 83 5.49 4.45 -2.04
N GLY A 84 4.15 4.44 -1.89
CA GLY A 84 3.27 3.67 -2.76
C GLY A 84 3.25 4.13 -4.22
N THR A 85 3.55 5.41 -4.47
CA THR A 85 3.47 6.03 -5.81
C THR A 85 4.77 5.95 -6.60
N GLY A 86 5.83 5.33 -6.06
CA GLY A 86 7.06 5.04 -6.78
C GLY A 86 8.02 6.22 -6.94
N ASN A 87 7.79 7.34 -6.25
CA ASN A 87 8.74 8.46 -6.21
C ASN A 87 10.08 8.08 -5.52
N ASN A 88 10.08 7.02 -4.73
CA ASN A 88 11.26 6.49 -4.02
C ASN A 88 12.06 5.47 -4.88
N GLY A 89 12.16 5.74 -6.19
CA GLY A 89 12.63 4.85 -7.26
C GLY A 89 14.10 4.40 -7.19
N VAL A 90 14.75 4.45 -6.03
CA VAL A 90 16.19 4.19 -5.89
C VAL A 90 16.51 2.69 -5.70
N TYR A 91 15.56 1.84 -5.33
CA TYR A 91 15.88 0.44 -4.95
C TYR A 91 15.14 -0.68 -5.63
N PHE A 92 13.96 -0.38 -6.15
CA PHE A 92 13.17 -1.37 -6.84
C PHE A 92 13.31 -1.02 -8.31
N ALA A 93 14.12 -1.80 -9.05
CA ALA A 93 14.15 -1.74 -10.50
C ALA A 93 12.87 -2.39 -11.06
N TRP A 94 11.73 -1.91 -10.59
CA TRP A 94 10.41 -2.38 -10.96
C TRP A 94 9.68 -1.30 -11.75
N SER A 95 8.88 -1.70 -12.74
CA SER A 95 7.77 -0.89 -13.20
C SER A 95 6.50 -1.42 -12.57
N MET A 96 5.67 -0.51 -12.07
CA MET A 96 4.30 -0.81 -11.74
C MET A 96 3.45 -0.35 -12.91
N GLU A 97 2.85 -1.30 -13.62
CA GLU A 97 1.75 -0.98 -14.52
C GLU A 97 0.46 -1.05 -13.70
N GLU A 98 -0.27 0.07 -13.72
CA GLU A 98 -1.57 0.12 -13.09
C GLU A 98 -2.53 -0.80 -13.86
N GLY A 99 -3.08 -1.80 -13.15
CA GLY A 99 -4.06 -2.71 -13.72
C GLY A 99 -5.46 -2.11 -13.71
N SER A 100 -6.45 -2.99 -13.85
CA SER A 100 -7.85 -2.58 -13.80
C SER A 100 -8.29 -2.23 -12.37
N ARG A 101 -9.17 -1.24 -12.25
CA ARG A 101 -9.81 -0.84 -10.98
C ARG A 101 -11.32 -0.99 -11.08
N VAL A 102 -11.92 -1.58 -10.06
CA VAL A 102 -13.38 -1.69 -9.94
C VAL A 102 -13.85 -0.94 -8.70
N PRO A 103 -14.63 0.14 -8.85
CA PRO A 103 -15.25 0.82 -7.72
C PRO A 103 -16.44 0.01 -7.17
N ILE A 104 -16.56 0.01 -5.85
CA ILE A 104 -17.66 -0.55 -5.08
C ILE A 104 -18.14 0.55 -4.14
N VAL A 105 -19.37 1.02 -4.31
CA VAL A 105 -19.95 1.96 -3.33
C VAL A 105 -20.47 1.15 -2.16
N LEU A 106 -19.92 1.42 -0.97
CA LEU A 106 -20.22 0.70 0.26
C LEU A 106 -21.32 1.39 1.06
N SER A 107 -21.25 2.72 1.12
CA SER A 107 -22.32 3.55 1.64
C SER A 107 -22.34 4.90 0.93
N ALA A 108 -23.53 5.41 0.68
CA ALA A 108 -23.75 6.75 0.15
C ALA A 108 -24.78 7.46 1.03
N GLY A 109 -24.33 8.50 1.73
CA GLY A 109 -25.13 9.41 2.55
C GLY A 109 -25.23 10.79 1.91
N VAL A 110 -26.04 11.65 2.50
CA VAL A 110 -26.02 13.08 2.15
C VAL A 110 -24.77 13.69 2.76
N GLY A 111 -23.78 14.01 1.93
CA GLY A 111 -22.53 14.64 2.36
C GLY A 111 -21.41 13.67 2.68
N ASP A 112 -21.70 12.40 2.98
CA ASP A 112 -20.70 11.39 3.32
C ASP A 112 -20.71 10.22 2.33
N CYS A 113 -19.54 9.79 1.90
CA CYS A 113 -19.36 8.69 0.95
C CYS A 113 -18.30 7.70 1.44
N GLU A 114 -18.61 6.41 1.33
CA GLU A 114 -17.62 5.33 1.46
C GLU A 114 -17.55 4.54 0.16
N VAL A 115 -16.39 4.60 -0.49
CA VAL A 115 -16.13 3.92 -1.76
C VAL A 115 -14.90 3.03 -1.61
N ALA A 116 -15.07 1.75 -1.89
CA ALA A 116 -13.96 0.82 -2.02
C ALA A 116 -13.52 0.66 -3.48
N PHE A 117 -12.24 0.42 -3.68
CA PHE A 117 -11.62 0.08 -4.95
C PHE A 117 -10.93 -1.25 -4.81
N VAL A 118 -11.27 -2.17 -5.70
CA VAL A 118 -10.46 -3.37 -5.94
C VAL A 118 -9.57 -3.06 -7.12
N SER A 119 -8.27 -3.04 -6.88
CA SER A 119 -7.27 -2.72 -7.91
C SER A 119 -6.37 -3.92 -8.12
N THR A 120 -5.99 -4.18 -9.37
CA THR A 120 -4.82 -5.00 -9.67
C THR A 120 -3.64 -4.14 -10.07
N PHE A 121 -2.44 -4.61 -9.76
CA PHE A 121 -1.18 -3.99 -10.16
C PHE A 121 -0.31 -5.06 -10.78
N VAL A 122 0.34 -4.77 -11.90
CA VAL A 122 1.35 -5.64 -12.49
C VAL A 122 2.71 -5.07 -12.13
N TYR A 123 3.47 -5.85 -11.38
CA TYR A 123 4.84 -5.51 -11.02
C TYR A 123 5.81 -6.26 -11.88
N ASP A 124 6.61 -5.52 -12.62
CA ASP A 124 7.64 -6.01 -13.50
C ASP A 124 9.00 -5.76 -12.87
N PHE A 125 9.71 -6.81 -12.48
CA PHE A 125 11.02 -6.70 -11.85
C PHE A 125 12.11 -6.91 -12.91
N ASN A 126 12.85 -5.84 -13.22
CA ASN A 126 13.79 -5.81 -14.34
C ASN A 126 15.08 -6.61 -14.09
N GLU A 127 15.42 -6.90 -12.83
CA GLU A 127 16.49 -7.84 -12.48
C GLU A 127 16.21 -8.46 -11.10
N PRO A 128 15.93 -9.77 -10.99
CA PRO A 128 16.02 -10.43 -9.70
C PRO A 128 17.49 -10.41 -9.24
N ALA A 129 17.76 -9.81 -8.08
CA ALA A 129 19.12 -9.66 -7.57
C ALA A 129 19.74 -10.97 -7.03
N GLU A 130 19.29 -12.13 -7.52
CA GLU A 130 19.79 -13.43 -7.11
C GLU A 130 20.04 -14.42 -8.28
N GLU A 131 21.11 -15.21 -8.11
CA GLU A 131 21.61 -16.28 -8.98
C GLU A 131 20.60 -17.37 -9.33
N GLN A 132 19.51 -17.51 -8.59
CA GLN A 132 18.48 -18.50 -8.90
C GLN A 132 17.56 -18.06 -10.07
N TYR A 133 17.60 -16.79 -10.46
CA TYR A 133 16.83 -16.23 -11.57
C TYR A 133 17.72 -15.57 -12.65
N THR A 134 19.05 -15.77 -12.61
CA THR A 134 20.06 -15.08 -13.44
C THR A 134 20.07 -15.42 -14.94
N LYS A 135 18.99 -16.00 -15.48
CA LYS A 135 18.82 -16.09 -16.95
C LYS A 135 18.09 -14.88 -17.51
N GLY A 136 18.45 -13.68 -17.02
CA GLY A 136 18.03 -12.38 -17.55
C GLY A 136 16.52 -12.14 -17.65
N GLY A 137 15.67 -12.96 -17.00
CA GLY A 137 14.23 -12.90 -17.21
C GLY A 137 13.55 -11.76 -16.46
N LYS A 138 12.46 -11.28 -17.05
CA LYS A 138 11.50 -10.37 -16.42
C LYS A 138 10.58 -11.22 -15.54
N ILE A 139 10.53 -10.90 -14.25
CA ILE A 139 9.51 -11.46 -13.37
C ILE A 139 8.33 -10.50 -13.39
N SER A 140 7.14 -11.00 -13.66
CA SER A 140 5.91 -10.23 -13.57
C SER A 140 4.99 -10.84 -12.51
N ALA A 141 4.42 -9.99 -11.67
CA ALA A 141 3.50 -10.40 -10.63
C ALA A 141 2.25 -9.52 -10.66
N THR A 142 1.09 -10.13 -10.86
CA THR A 142 -0.20 -9.46 -10.69
C THR A 142 -0.62 -9.56 -9.24
N VAL A 143 -0.85 -8.42 -8.62
CA VAL A 143 -1.24 -8.35 -7.20
C VAL A 143 -2.55 -7.60 -7.09
N MET A 144 -3.31 -7.89 -6.05
CA MET A 144 -4.55 -7.18 -5.76
C MET A 144 -4.36 -6.26 -4.55
N GLY A 145 -5.05 -5.14 -4.52
CA GLY A 145 -5.22 -4.29 -3.35
C GLY A 145 -6.68 -3.88 -3.19
N ILE A 146 -7.11 -3.69 -1.95
CA ILE A 146 -8.43 -3.17 -1.59
C ILE A 146 -8.23 -1.84 -0.87
N TYR A 147 -8.85 -0.78 -1.38
CA TYR A 147 -8.74 0.57 -0.81
C TYR A 147 -10.12 1.15 -0.55
N LYS A 148 -10.45 1.47 0.69
CA LYS A 148 -11.71 2.10 1.08
C LYS A 148 -11.47 3.54 1.49
N PHE A 149 -12.02 4.47 0.71
CA PHE A 149 -12.02 5.89 0.99
C PHE A 149 -13.30 6.25 1.72
N SER A 150 -13.17 6.97 2.83
CA SER A 150 -14.26 7.72 3.48
C SER A 150 -13.99 9.21 3.25
N TYR A 151 -14.93 9.89 2.60
CA TYR A 151 -14.82 11.32 2.31
C TYR A 151 -16.15 12.03 2.48
N SER A 152 -16.07 13.31 2.81
CA SER A 152 -17.20 14.18 3.12
C SER A 152 -17.20 15.45 2.27
N ASP A 153 -18.09 16.39 2.61
CA ASP A 153 -18.20 17.74 2.03
C ASP A 153 -18.45 17.77 0.51
N LEU A 154 -19.34 16.89 0.06
CA LEU A 154 -19.71 16.79 -1.34
C LEU A 154 -20.39 18.07 -1.85
N ILE A 155 -19.62 18.93 -2.53
CA ILE A 155 -20.14 20.07 -3.29
C ILE A 155 -19.84 19.85 -4.77
N ILE A 156 -20.83 19.36 -5.52
CA ILE A 156 -20.76 19.27 -6.98
C ILE A 156 -21.25 20.59 -7.56
N THR A 157 -20.40 21.28 -8.30
CA THR A 157 -20.77 22.47 -9.06
C THR A 157 -20.94 22.13 -10.53
N GLY A 158 -21.93 22.74 -11.19
CA GLY A 158 -22.27 22.47 -12.60
C GLY A 158 -23.70 21.94 -12.76
N THR A 159 -24.34 22.28 -13.87
CA THR A 159 -25.72 21.84 -14.20
C THR A 159 -25.78 20.61 -15.09
N GLU A 160 -24.65 20.23 -15.68
CA GLU A 160 -24.53 19.15 -16.65
C GLU A 160 -23.82 17.95 -15.99
N PRO A 161 -24.35 16.73 -16.15
CA PRO A 161 -23.64 15.53 -15.71
C PRO A 161 -22.32 15.45 -16.51
N LEU A 162 -21.18 15.55 -15.82
CA LEU A 162 -19.80 15.38 -16.30
C LEU A 162 -19.00 16.64 -16.71
N THR A 163 -19.52 17.87 -16.60
CA THR A 163 -18.73 19.10 -16.88
C THR A 163 -18.50 19.98 -15.65
N GLY A 164 -18.67 19.41 -14.47
CA GLY A 164 -18.55 20.07 -13.17
C GLY A 164 -17.17 19.96 -12.53
N SER A 165 -17.07 20.53 -11.33
CA SER A 165 -16.01 20.21 -10.36
C SER A 165 -16.65 19.78 -9.06
N ALA A 166 -15.96 18.91 -8.32
CA ALA A 166 -16.37 18.53 -6.98
C ALA A 166 -15.27 18.87 -5.98
N ASN A 167 -15.66 19.43 -4.84
CA ASN A 167 -14.79 19.42 -3.66
C ASN A 167 -15.12 18.17 -2.85
N ILE A 168 -14.09 17.47 -2.40
CA ILE A 168 -14.18 16.36 -1.46
C ILE A 168 -13.16 16.56 -0.36
N VAL A 169 -13.46 16.07 0.83
CA VAL A 169 -12.52 16.00 1.94
C VAL A 169 -12.37 14.53 2.35
N ILE A 170 -11.27 13.92 1.96
CA ILE A 170 -10.86 12.57 2.37
C ILE A 170 -10.46 12.63 3.84
N GLU A 171 -11.25 11.95 4.65
CA GLU A 171 -11.00 11.82 6.08
C GLU A 171 -10.20 10.56 6.37
N LYS A 172 -10.47 9.49 5.61
CA LYS A 172 -9.88 8.19 5.87
C LYS A 172 -9.63 7.38 4.61
N LEU A 173 -8.46 6.77 4.54
CA LEU A 173 -8.14 5.71 3.59
C LEU A 173 -7.83 4.43 4.35
N ARG A 174 -8.55 3.35 4.06
CA ARG A 174 -8.23 2.00 4.58
C ARG A 174 -7.69 1.15 3.46
N GLY A 175 -6.51 0.56 3.64
CA GLY A 175 -5.85 -0.29 2.67
C GLY A 175 -5.68 -1.72 3.17
N PHE A 176 -5.74 -2.67 2.25
CA PHE A 176 -5.35 -4.06 2.48
C PHE A 176 -4.80 -4.67 1.21
N TYR A 177 -3.75 -5.47 1.35
CA TYR A 177 -3.20 -6.33 0.31
C TYR A 177 -3.29 -7.80 0.73
N PRO A 178 -3.70 -8.71 -0.18
CA PRO A 178 -3.68 -10.12 0.12
C PRO A 178 -2.30 -10.62 0.53
N LYS A 179 -2.28 -11.62 1.41
CA LYS A 179 -1.08 -12.38 1.83
C LYS A 179 -0.10 -12.70 0.68
N THR A 180 -0.61 -12.95 -0.52
CA THR A 180 0.21 -13.31 -1.68
C THR A 180 1.03 -12.14 -2.22
N PHE A 181 0.50 -10.91 -2.20
CA PHE A 181 1.28 -9.70 -2.51
C PHE A 181 2.55 -9.66 -1.66
N TRP A 182 2.38 -9.81 -0.36
CA TRP A 182 3.47 -9.71 0.58
C TRP A 182 4.46 -10.85 0.52
N LYS A 183 3.98 -12.07 0.25
CA LYS A 183 4.86 -13.20 -0.02
C LYS A 183 5.74 -12.90 -1.23
N ILE A 184 5.15 -12.40 -2.32
CA ILE A 184 5.86 -12.05 -3.54
C ILE A 184 6.89 -10.96 -3.26
N VAL A 185 6.50 -9.85 -2.63
CA VAL A 185 7.43 -8.77 -2.25
C VAL A 185 8.58 -9.32 -1.41
N ALA A 186 8.29 -10.02 -0.32
CA ALA A 186 9.34 -10.51 0.57
C ALA A 186 10.28 -11.51 -0.11
N GLU A 187 9.77 -12.44 -0.92
CA GLU A 187 10.58 -13.45 -1.60
C GLU A 187 11.42 -12.86 -2.73
N LEU A 188 10.86 -11.97 -3.55
CA LEU A 188 11.57 -11.35 -4.67
C LEU A 188 12.72 -10.45 -4.21
N PHE A 189 12.60 -9.88 -3.02
CA PHE A 189 13.54 -8.91 -2.52
C PHE A 189 14.48 -9.44 -1.44
N ASP A 190 14.30 -10.69 -0.97
CA ASP A 190 15.20 -11.34 -0.02
C ASP A 190 16.56 -11.75 -0.64
N THR A 191 17.32 -10.76 -1.12
CA THR A 191 18.54 -11.00 -1.90
C THR A 191 19.81 -10.70 -1.11
N LYS A 192 20.93 -11.32 -1.53
CA LYS A 192 22.27 -11.00 -0.99
C LYS A 192 22.62 -9.52 -1.16
N ALA A 193 22.21 -8.92 -2.28
CA ALA A 193 22.44 -7.51 -2.59
C ALA A 193 21.69 -6.60 -1.61
N PHE A 194 20.40 -6.88 -1.38
CA PHE A 194 19.59 -6.18 -0.38
C PHE A 194 20.22 -6.27 1.02
N LYS A 195 20.51 -7.48 1.52
CA LYS A 195 21.12 -7.68 2.85
C LYS A 195 22.44 -6.93 3.00
N LYS A 196 23.28 -6.91 1.94
CA LYS A 196 24.54 -6.15 1.92
C LYS A 196 24.31 -4.65 2.01
N LEU A 197 23.33 -4.12 1.28
CA LEU A 197 22.95 -2.71 1.33
C LEU A 197 22.41 -2.35 2.71
N LEU A 198 21.47 -3.13 3.24
CA LEU A 198 20.89 -2.94 4.56
C LEU A 198 21.97 -2.84 5.65
N CYS A 199 22.91 -3.79 5.71
CA CYS A 199 24.05 -3.72 6.63
C CYS A 199 24.94 -2.49 6.39
N LYS A 200 25.19 -2.11 5.13
CA LYS A 200 25.98 -0.91 4.79
C LYS A 200 25.28 0.35 5.29
N THR A 201 23.96 0.46 5.11
CA THR A 201 23.14 1.60 5.53
C THR A 201 23.09 1.70 7.05
N MET A 202 22.85 0.60 7.76
CA MET A 202 22.93 0.59 9.21
C MET A 202 24.30 1.07 9.70
N ARG A 203 25.38 0.53 9.14
CA ARG A 203 26.75 0.92 9.55
C ARG A 203 27.08 2.39 9.26
N LYS A 204 26.66 2.92 8.11
CA LYS A 204 27.08 4.25 7.64
C LYS A 204 26.12 5.35 8.06
N SER A 205 24.82 5.14 7.88
CA SER A 205 23.78 6.17 8.02
C SER A 205 23.02 6.03 9.35
N CYS A 206 22.82 4.81 9.86
CA CYS A 206 22.08 4.55 11.10
C CYS A 206 22.98 3.96 12.20
N ARG A 207 24.03 4.68 12.59
CA ARG A 207 25.03 4.16 13.56
C ARG A 207 24.44 3.73 14.90
N SER A 208 23.41 4.43 15.38
CA SER A 208 22.68 4.06 16.60
C SER A 208 22.06 2.67 16.49
N VAL A 209 21.49 2.33 15.33
CA VAL A 209 20.92 1.02 15.02
C VAL A 209 22.01 -0.04 14.90
N TRP A 210 23.09 0.27 14.19
CA TRP A 210 24.24 -0.63 14.08
C TRP A 210 24.79 -1.02 15.45
N ASN A 211 25.00 -0.03 16.33
CA ASN A 211 25.51 -0.23 17.67
C ASN A 211 24.48 -0.96 18.54
N GLY A 212 23.20 -0.59 18.47
CA GLY A 212 22.15 -1.23 19.27
C GLY A 212 21.95 -2.72 18.95
N ASN A 213 22.27 -3.16 17.73
CA ASN A 213 22.21 -4.57 17.34
C ASN A 213 23.49 -5.37 17.67
N ASP A 214 24.52 -4.72 18.24
CA ASP A 214 25.81 -5.33 18.55
C ASP A 214 26.51 -5.97 17.33
N TYR A 215 26.36 -5.39 16.13
CA TYR A 215 27.01 -5.87 14.89
C TYR A 215 28.55 -5.69 14.86
N CYS A 216 29.15 -5.35 16.00
CA CYS A 216 30.57 -5.47 16.26
C CYS A 216 30.72 -6.18 17.61
N PRO A 217 30.98 -7.50 17.65
CA PRO A 217 31.53 -8.34 16.58
C PRO A 217 30.52 -9.16 15.75
N ARG A 218 29.20 -9.06 15.96
CA ARG A 218 28.22 -9.93 15.26
C ARG A 218 28.17 -9.69 13.75
N ASP A 219 27.99 -10.74 12.96
CA ASP A 219 27.81 -10.62 11.50
C ASP A 219 26.37 -10.21 11.17
N CYS A 220 26.18 -8.93 10.86
CA CYS A 220 24.91 -8.39 10.37
C CYS A 220 24.29 -9.23 9.25
N LYS A 221 25.09 -9.75 8.31
CA LYS A 221 24.54 -10.55 7.20
C LYS A 221 24.10 -11.92 7.66
N ALA A 222 24.74 -12.51 8.68
CA ALA A 222 24.30 -13.77 9.26
C ALA A 222 22.95 -13.62 9.95
N ASP A 223 22.78 -12.55 10.71
CA ASP A 223 21.51 -12.26 11.40
C ASP A 223 20.38 -12.02 10.40
N LEU A 224 20.63 -11.25 9.33
CA LEU A 224 19.66 -11.05 8.26
C LEU A 224 19.35 -12.34 7.47
N ARG A 225 20.31 -13.28 7.34
CA ARG A 225 20.04 -14.59 6.70
C ARG A 225 19.15 -15.49 7.57
N ALA A 226 19.17 -15.30 8.89
CA ALA A 226 18.35 -16.07 9.81
C ALA A 226 16.92 -15.51 9.96
N MET A 227 16.68 -14.27 9.51
CA MET A 227 15.36 -13.67 9.50
C MET A 227 14.50 -14.27 8.39
N PRO A 228 13.21 -14.52 8.65
CA PRO A 228 12.30 -14.97 7.61
C PRO A 228 11.96 -13.80 6.65
N PRO A 229 11.63 -14.08 5.38
CA PRO A 229 11.19 -13.06 4.43
C PRO A 229 9.96 -12.30 4.96
N THR A 230 8.99 -13.05 5.48
CA THR A 230 7.79 -12.59 6.19
C THR A 230 7.65 -13.34 7.50
N ASP A 231 7.03 -12.76 8.52
CA ASP A 231 6.84 -13.47 9.78
C ASP A 231 5.66 -14.46 9.67
N LYS A 232 5.92 -15.72 10.02
CA LYS A 232 4.88 -16.72 10.27
C LYS A 232 4.59 -16.73 11.76
N TYR A 233 3.53 -16.07 12.22
CA TYR A 233 3.07 -16.26 13.59
C TYR A 233 1.56 -16.29 13.74
N ALA A 234 1.15 -17.08 14.74
CA ALA A 234 -0.20 -17.20 15.25
C ALA A 234 -0.53 -15.92 16.05
N ASN A 235 -1.24 -14.99 15.43
CA ASN A 235 -2.16 -14.18 16.24
C ASN A 235 -3.15 -15.18 16.86
N PRO A 236 -3.40 -15.16 18.19
CA PRO A 236 -4.40 -16.04 18.82
C PRO A 236 -5.80 -15.90 18.20
N ARG A 237 -6.04 -14.84 17.41
CA ARG A 237 -7.27 -14.62 16.66
C ARG A 237 -7.26 -15.12 15.20
N LYS A 238 -6.12 -15.48 14.56
CA LYS A 238 -6.00 -16.15 13.23
C LYS A 238 -4.54 -16.22 12.73
N GLU A 239 -4.24 -17.16 11.82
CA GLU A 239 -2.99 -17.20 11.02
C GLU A 239 -2.99 -16.16 9.88
N THR A 240 -2.88 -14.88 10.20
CA THR A 240 -2.68 -13.83 9.19
C THR A 240 -1.20 -13.67 8.86
N PHE A 241 -0.88 -13.33 7.60
CA PHE A 241 0.47 -12.91 7.24
C PHE A 241 0.77 -11.62 7.98
N ASP A 242 1.81 -11.62 8.80
CA ASP A 242 2.08 -10.56 9.75
C ASP A 242 3.42 -9.91 9.38
N TRP A 243 3.40 -8.63 9.05
CA TRP A 243 4.60 -7.82 8.90
C TRP A 243 4.97 -7.27 10.28
N ARG A 244 5.38 -8.15 11.19
CA ARG A 244 6.14 -7.64 12.33
C ARG A 244 7.45 -7.10 11.78
N GLY A 245 7.93 -6.05 12.42
CA GLY A 245 9.21 -5.41 12.18
C GLY A 245 10.41 -6.33 12.42
N THR A 246 10.21 -7.63 12.62
CA THR A 246 11.24 -8.68 12.70
C THR A 246 11.51 -9.39 11.37
N SER A 247 10.65 -9.21 10.36
CA SER A 247 10.84 -9.78 9.02
C SER A 247 11.80 -8.96 8.13
N ILE A 248 12.37 -9.61 7.11
CA ILE A 248 13.18 -8.93 6.08
C ILE A 248 12.34 -7.91 5.31
N GLY A 249 11.08 -8.23 5.01
CA GLY A 249 10.17 -7.34 4.31
C GLY A 249 10.08 -5.95 4.95
N CYS A 250 9.79 -5.85 6.26
CA CYS A 250 9.68 -4.53 6.91
C CYS A 250 10.96 -3.71 6.80
N ARG A 251 12.12 -4.34 6.96
CA ARG A 251 13.42 -3.67 6.86
C ARG A 251 13.65 -3.15 5.45
N GLN A 252 13.13 -3.85 4.45
CA GLN A 252 13.24 -3.45 3.07
C GLN A 252 12.39 -2.23 2.75
N LEU A 253 11.12 -2.24 3.17
CA LEU A 253 10.23 -1.08 3.11
C LEU A 253 10.90 0.15 3.71
N HIS A 254 11.41 0.02 4.93
CA HIS A 254 12.03 1.14 5.64
C HIS A 254 13.43 1.52 5.13
N LEU A 255 14.16 0.60 4.51
CA LEU A 255 15.47 0.90 3.93
C LEU A 255 15.36 1.91 2.78
N ALA A 256 14.28 1.84 1.97
CA ALA A 256 14.04 2.80 0.90
C ALA A 256 14.05 4.23 1.43
N PHE A 257 13.25 4.51 2.47
CA PHE A 257 13.20 5.83 3.09
C PHE A 257 14.53 6.28 3.70
N VAL A 258 15.26 5.37 4.36
CA VAL A 258 16.56 5.73 4.95
C VAL A 258 17.55 6.14 3.87
N VAL A 259 17.58 5.45 2.74
CA VAL A 259 18.48 5.84 1.66
C VAL A 259 18.03 7.14 1.00
N ASP A 260 16.73 7.36 0.84
CA ASP A 260 16.20 8.62 0.29
C ASP A 260 16.41 9.81 1.24
N GLY A 261 17.11 9.60 2.36
CA GLY A 261 17.61 10.66 3.22
C GLY A 261 16.72 10.94 4.42
N ASN A 262 15.78 10.03 4.75
CA ASN A 262 14.93 10.16 5.93
C ASN A 262 15.43 9.28 7.09
N PRO A 263 16.27 9.82 8.00
CA PRO A 263 16.84 9.05 9.11
C PRO A 263 15.80 8.65 10.17
N LYS A 264 14.58 9.19 10.15
CA LYS A 264 13.52 8.78 11.10
C LYS A 264 13.20 7.29 10.99
N HIS A 265 13.41 6.70 9.81
CA HIS A 265 13.20 5.27 9.59
C HIS A 265 14.35 4.36 10.03
N CYS A 266 15.44 4.91 10.56
CA CYS A 266 16.59 4.11 11.00
C CYS A 266 16.17 3.03 12.02
N ALA A 267 15.34 3.36 13.02
CA ALA A 267 14.92 2.39 14.04
C ALA A 267 14.21 1.17 13.43
N HIS A 268 13.44 1.36 12.37
CA HIS A 268 12.63 0.30 11.75
C HIS A 268 13.45 -0.68 10.89
N ILE A 269 14.70 -0.33 10.53
CA ILE A 269 15.61 -1.26 9.85
C ILE A 269 16.46 -2.12 10.81
N SER A 270 16.32 -1.91 12.13
CA SER A 270 16.99 -2.66 13.19
C SER A 270 16.62 -4.13 13.20
N GLY A 271 17.55 -5.04 13.55
CA GLY A 271 17.29 -6.46 13.83
C GLY A 271 16.59 -6.76 15.16
N ILE A 272 16.59 -5.81 16.09
CA ILE A 272 15.93 -5.88 17.39
C ILE A 272 14.91 -4.73 17.55
N PRO A 273 13.91 -4.86 18.44
CA PRO A 273 13.01 -3.75 18.76
C PRO A 273 13.76 -2.49 19.20
N MET A 274 13.51 -1.36 18.53
CA MET A 274 14.10 -0.06 18.83
C MET A 274 13.03 1.03 18.76
N ARG A 275 13.10 2.01 19.66
CA ARG A 275 12.25 3.20 19.61
C ARG A 275 12.68 4.10 18.44
N ASP A 276 11.72 4.64 17.71
CA ASP A 276 11.94 5.64 16.66
C ASP A 276 12.14 7.05 17.25
N SER A 277 12.17 8.07 16.40
CA SER A 277 12.31 9.47 16.81
C SER A 277 11.18 9.97 17.70
N ASP A 278 10.02 9.31 17.66
CA ASP A 278 8.83 9.67 18.43
C ASP A 278 8.80 8.89 19.77
N GLY A 279 9.83 8.08 20.03
CA GLY A 279 9.91 7.24 21.22
C GLY A 279 9.04 5.99 21.14
N VAL A 280 8.51 5.63 19.97
CA VAL A 280 7.60 4.48 19.79
C VAL A 280 8.33 3.32 19.12
N ILE A 281 8.06 2.10 19.55
CA ILE A 281 8.51 0.89 18.85
C ILE A 281 7.44 0.54 17.82
N LYS A 282 7.55 1.05 16.58
CA LYS A 282 6.58 0.72 15.52
C LYS A 282 6.96 -0.60 14.84
N CYS A 283 5.95 -1.43 14.56
CA CYS A 283 6.02 -2.72 13.87
C CYS A 283 6.78 -3.84 14.62
N GLN A 284 7.79 -3.53 15.45
CA GLN A 284 8.69 -4.52 16.05
C GLN A 284 8.19 -5.14 17.37
N ASP A 285 7.16 -4.57 18.02
CA ASP A 285 6.67 -5.04 19.33
C ASP A 285 5.41 -5.91 19.26
N GLY A 286 4.88 -6.14 18.05
CA GLY A 286 3.68 -6.95 17.82
C GLY A 286 2.35 -6.30 18.23
N ASN A 287 2.36 -5.04 18.70
CA ASN A 287 1.15 -4.34 19.16
C ASN A 287 0.51 -3.45 18.09
N SER A 288 1.21 -3.17 16.99
CA SER A 288 0.74 -2.27 15.93
C SER A 288 -0.14 -2.94 14.86
N GLN A 289 -0.87 -4.00 15.21
CA GLN A 289 -1.60 -4.80 14.24
C GLN A 289 -3.01 -4.29 14.04
N VAL A 290 -3.35 -4.04 12.77
CA VAL A 290 -4.73 -3.83 12.32
C VAL A 290 -5.07 -5.04 11.45
N LEU A 291 -6.06 -5.83 11.83
CA LEU A 291 -6.48 -6.95 11.00
C LEU A 291 -7.27 -6.43 9.79
N PRO A 292 -7.23 -7.14 8.64
CA PRO A 292 -8.10 -6.82 7.52
C PRO A 292 -9.57 -6.74 7.94
N GLU A 293 -9.99 -7.62 8.86
CA GLU A 293 -11.35 -7.64 9.42
C GLU A 293 -11.66 -6.46 10.35
N ASP A 294 -10.66 -5.73 10.84
CA ASP A 294 -10.86 -4.46 11.57
C ASP A 294 -11.13 -3.30 10.60
N LEU A 295 -10.76 -3.46 9.32
CA LEU A 295 -10.90 -2.43 8.28
C LEU A 295 -12.06 -2.70 7.33
N PHE A 296 -12.36 -3.97 7.07
CA PHE A 296 -13.31 -4.43 6.09
C PHE A 296 -14.24 -5.51 6.67
N SER A 297 -15.51 -5.48 6.27
CA SER A 297 -16.44 -6.56 6.64
C SER A 297 -16.08 -7.87 5.93
N THR A 298 -16.61 -9.00 6.42
CA THR A 298 -16.40 -10.30 5.77
C THR A 298 -16.99 -10.32 4.36
N GLU A 299 -18.12 -9.64 4.17
CA GLU A 299 -18.80 -9.47 2.89
C GLU A 299 -17.99 -8.60 1.92
N GLU A 300 -17.43 -7.49 2.41
CA GLU A 300 -16.54 -6.61 1.62
C GLU A 300 -15.32 -7.37 1.12
N LEU A 301 -14.64 -8.10 2.01
CA LEU A 301 -13.47 -8.91 1.64
C LEU A 301 -13.85 -9.99 0.62
N SER A 302 -14.94 -10.72 0.87
CA SER A 302 -15.40 -11.79 -0.03
C SER A 302 -15.76 -11.25 -1.42
N LEU A 303 -16.47 -10.12 -1.49
CA LEU A 303 -16.79 -9.45 -2.75
C LEU A 303 -15.52 -9.00 -3.48
N ALA A 304 -14.58 -8.39 -2.77
CA ALA A 304 -13.34 -7.91 -3.36
C ALA A 304 -12.46 -9.05 -3.91
N TYR A 305 -12.33 -10.16 -3.19
CA TYR A 305 -11.66 -11.36 -3.70
C TYR A 305 -12.36 -11.91 -4.94
N GLY A 306 -13.69 -11.96 -4.92
CA GLY A 306 -14.48 -12.38 -6.08
C GLY A 306 -14.26 -11.47 -7.30
N ILE A 307 -14.16 -10.15 -7.10
CA ILE A 307 -13.86 -9.19 -8.17
C ILE A 307 -12.44 -9.41 -8.71
N GLY A 308 -11.45 -9.46 -7.82
CA GLY A 308 -10.06 -9.69 -8.19
C GLY A 308 -9.90 -10.95 -9.04
N GLN A 309 -10.44 -12.09 -8.56
CA GLN A 309 -10.28 -13.39 -9.21
C GLN A 309 -11.05 -13.51 -10.51
N ASN A 310 -12.33 -13.11 -10.52
CA ASN A 310 -13.21 -13.39 -11.66
C ASN A 310 -13.20 -12.30 -12.74
N PHE A 311 -12.82 -11.06 -12.39
CA PHE A 311 -12.91 -9.91 -13.32
C PHE A 311 -11.57 -9.27 -13.61
N LEU A 312 -10.65 -9.24 -12.64
CA LEU A 312 -9.34 -8.58 -12.82
C LEU A 312 -8.18 -9.55 -13.07
N GLY A 313 -8.48 -10.85 -13.20
CA GLY A 313 -7.47 -11.88 -13.47
C GLY A 313 -6.45 -12.06 -12.35
N PHE A 314 -6.77 -11.64 -11.12
CA PHE A 314 -5.91 -11.87 -9.97
C PHE A 314 -5.90 -13.36 -9.62
N ASP A 315 -4.78 -14.01 -9.88
CA ASP A 315 -4.49 -15.35 -9.40
C ASP A 315 -3.43 -15.29 -8.30
N SER A 316 -3.88 -15.59 -7.08
CA SER A 316 -3.04 -15.61 -5.88
C SER A 316 -1.86 -16.61 -5.95
N THR A 317 -1.87 -17.51 -6.93
CA THR A 317 -0.83 -18.53 -7.14
C THR A 317 0.11 -18.23 -8.30
N LEU A 318 -0.20 -17.24 -9.14
CA LEU A 318 0.51 -17.02 -10.39
C LEU A 318 1.65 -16.01 -10.23
N LEU A 319 2.88 -16.51 -10.25
CA LEU A 319 4.08 -15.73 -10.59
C LEU A 319 4.45 -16.10 -12.03
N SER A 320 4.42 -15.14 -12.96
CA SER A 320 4.89 -15.39 -14.33
C SER A 320 6.37 -15.04 -14.45
N TYR A 321 7.11 -15.95 -15.07
CA TYR A 321 8.51 -15.75 -15.41
C TYR A 321 8.64 -15.73 -16.93
N GLU A 322 9.08 -14.60 -17.47
CA GLU A 322 9.42 -14.47 -18.87
C GLU A 322 10.95 -14.53 -19.02
N PRO A 323 11.53 -15.60 -19.60
CA PRO A 323 12.97 -15.66 -19.82
C PRO A 323 13.40 -14.54 -20.78
N ALA A 324 14.58 -13.94 -20.56
CA ALA A 324 15.18 -13.08 -21.57
C ALA A 324 15.46 -13.91 -22.83
N LEU A 325 15.02 -13.37 -23.97
CA LEU A 325 15.36 -13.87 -25.30
C LEU A 325 16.79 -13.47 -25.70
#